data_AF-A0A7W1KYZ5-F1
#
_entry.id   AF-A0A7W1KYZ5-F1
#
_cell.length_a   1.000
_cell.length_b   1.000
_cell.length_c   1.000
_cell.angle_alpha   90.00
_cell.angle_beta   90.00
_cell.angle_gamma   90.00
#
_symmetry.space_group_name_H-M   'P 1'
#
loop_
_entity.id
_entity.type
_entity.pdbx_description
1 polymer ?
#
loop_
_entity_poly.entity_id
_entity_poly.type
_entity_poly.pdbx_seq_one_letter_code
_entity_poly.pdbx_strand_id
1 'polypeptide(L)'
;LSRSGSLPEEVTVFEGGIAGIPLVQELMDGYDALIVADAVERGGAPGTIYVIEPDITDPAMLDPSALHSSLADAHYTEPSKVLVLAKALGVLPPKIFLIGCQPAGYDELGAELSPEVMSAVQIAIRQIESLVESLCRQAMT
;
A
#
# COMPACT_ATOMS: atom_id res chain seq x y z
N LEU A 1 -6.70 4.59 -16.82
CA LEU A 1 -6.84 3.12 -16.92
C LEU A 1 -8.17 2.74 -16.28
N SER A 2 -9.23 2.57 -17.07
CA SER A 2 -10.55 2.13 -16.59
C SER A 2 -10.85 0.73 -17.12
N ARG A 3 -10.73 -0.28 -16.26
CA ARG A 3 -11.53 -1.49 -16.37
C ARG A 3 -12.52 -1.48 -15.22
N SER A 4 -13.76 -1.14 -15.56
CA SER A 4 -14.92 -1.26 -14.69
C SER A 4 -15.34 -2.73 -14.61
N GLY A 5 -14.62 -3.51 -13.80
CA GLY A 5 -15.30 -4.55 -13.01
C GLY A 5 -15.90 -3.84 -11.81
N SER A 6 -17.17 -4.11 -11.47
CA SER A 6 -17.69 -3.64 -10.18
C SER A 6 -16.90 -4.34 -9.10
N LEU A 7 -16.04 -3.60 -8.38
CA LEU A 7 -15.50 -4.09 -7.13
C LEU A 7 -16.68 -4.40 -6.18
N PRO A 8 -16.52 -5.37 -5.26
CA PRO A 8 -17.51 -5.60 -4.21
C PRO A 8 -17.86 -4.29 -3.48
N GLU A 9 -19.09 -4.15 -2.98
CA GLU A 9 -19.54 -2.94 -2.28
C GLU A 9 -18.72 -2.65 -1.02
N GLU A 10 -18.09 -3.68 -0.46
CA GLU A 10 -17.21 -3.62 0.71
C GLU A 10 -15.82 -3.07 0.41
N VAL A 11 -15.47 -2.80 -0.86
CA VAL A 11 -14.15 -2.30 -1.25
C VAL A 11 -14.17 -0.80 -1.50
N THR A 12 -13.46 -0.06 -0.65
CA THR A 12 -13.13 1.35 -0.89
C THR A 12 -11.82 1.47 -1.66
N VAL A 13 -11.81 2.26 -2.74
CA VAL A 13 -10.59 2.62 -3.47
C VAL A 13 -10.16 4.02 -3.07
N PHE A 14 -8.93 4.14 -2.56
CA PHE A 14 -8.33 5.39 -2.12
C PHE A 14 -7.10 5.71 -2.97
N GLU A 15 -7.08 6.87 -3.64
CA GLU A 15 -5.93 7.37 -4.38
C GLU A 15 -5.16 8.38 -3.52
N GLY A 16 -4.10 7.91 -2.88
CA GLY A 16 -3.35 8.71 -1.90
C GLY A 16 -2.10 9.42 -2.42
N GLY A 17 -1.62 9.07 -3.63
CA GLY A 17 -0.31 9.53 -4.14
C GLY A 17 0.80 9.26 -3.12
N ILE A 18 1.48 10.33 -2.68
CA ILE A 18 2.41 10.28 -1.54
C ILE A 18 1.57 10.31 -0.25
N ALA A 19 0.95 9.19 0.06
CA ALA A 19 -0.11 9.10 1.05
C ALA A 19 0.45 9.19 2.48
N GLY A 20 0.41 10.40 3.05
CA GLY A 20 0.71 10.67 4.46
C GLY A 20 -0.53 10.58 5.35
N ILE A 21 -0.74 11.61 6.19
CA ILE A 21 -1.91 11.72 7.08
C ILE A 21 -3.28 11.40 6.44
N PRO A 22 -3.56 11.76 5.17
CA PRO A 22 -4.84 11.39 4.54
C PRO A 22 -5.15 9.88 4.57
N LEU A 23 -4.14 9.01 4.42
CA LEU A 23 -4.35 7.57 4.56
C LEU A 23 -4.72 7.18 5.99
N VAL A 24 -4.11 7.80 6.99
CA VAL A 24 -4.45 7.54 8.40
C VAL A 24 -5.88 7.95 8.68
N GLN A 25 -6.31 9.12 8.17
CA GLN A 25 -7.67 9.62 8.30
C GLN A 25 -8.68 8.68 7.64
N GLU A 26 -8.38 8.21 6.43
CA GLU A 26 -9.19 7.19 5.76
C GLU A 26 -9.33 5.95 6.64
N LEU A 27 -8.22 5.42 7.17
CA LEU A 27 -8.22 4.22 8.01
C LEU A 27 -9.03 4.37 9.31
N MET A 28 -9.35 5.59 9.76
CA MET A 28 -10.19 5.81 10.94
C MET A 28 -11.63 5.33 10.75
N ASP A 29 -12.09 5.19 9.50
CA ASP A 29 -13.44 4.67 9.20
C ASP A 29 -13.58 3.16 9.51
N GLY A 30 -12.46 2.48 9.74
CA GLY A 30 -12.41 1.09 10.16
C GLY A 30 -12.44 0.12 8.99
N TYR A 31 -11.37 -0.66 8.87
CA TYR A 31 -11.18 -1.63 7.81
C TYR A 31 -10.71 -2.97 8.37
N ASP A 32 -11.05 -4.07 7.70
CA ASP A 32 -10.54 -5.41 8.04
C ASP A 32 -9.20 -5.71 7.36
N ALA A 33 -8.90 -5.01 6.26
CA ALA A 33 -7.68 -5.19 5.49
C ALA A 33 -7.28 -3.92 4.73
N LEU A 34 -5.98 -3.75 4.49
CA LEU A 34 -5.40 -2.72 3.64
C LEU A 34 -4.58 -3.36 2.52
N ILE A 35 -4.83 -2.98 1.27
CA ILE A 35 -4.01 -3.35 0.11
C ILE A 35 -3.42 -2.07 -0.48
N VAL A 36 -2.10 -1.96 -0.45
CA VAL A 36 -1.35 -0.83 -1.04
C VAL A 36 -0.75 -1.28 -2.37
N ALA A 37 -0.85 -0.47 -3.41
CA ALA A 37 -0.14 -0.70 -4.66
C ALA A 37 0.89 0.42 -4.86
N ASP A 38 2.16 0.06 -5.06
CA ASP A 38 3.25 1.04 -5.16
C ASP A 38 4.42 0.55 -6.02
N ALA A 39 5.30 1.44 -6.44
CA ALA A 39 6.59 1.08 -7.03
C ALA A 39 7.56 0.65 -5.92
N VAL A 40 8.24 -0.49 -6.11
CA VAL A 40 9.17 -1.05 -5.12
C VAL A 40 10.45 -1.52 -5.79
N GLU A 41 11.58 -0.92 -5.41
CA GLU A 41 12.91 -1.30 -5.88
C GLU A 41 13.42 -2.52 -5.09
N ARG A 42 13.55 -3.67 -5.76
CA ARG A 42 14.05 -4.92 -5.17
C ARG A 42 15.14 -5.60 -6.01
N GLY A 43 15.69 -4.90 -7.00
CA GLY A 43 16.71 -5.44 -7.91
C GLY A 43 16.21 -6.49 -8.89
N GLY A 44 14.90 -6.58 -9.10
CA GLY A 44 14.31 -7.46 -10.12
C GLY A 44 14.34 -6.84 -11.52
N ALA A 45 13.79 -7.56 -12.50
CA ALA A 45 13.56 -6.99 -13.82
C ALA A 45 12.41 -5.95 -13.77
N PRO A 46 12.48 -4.83 -14.52
CA PRO A 46 11.40 -3.86 -14.58
C PRO A 46 10.04 -4.50 -14.89
N GLY A 47 8.99 -4.06 -14.19
CA GLY A 47 7.64 -4.63 -14.27
C GLY A 47 7.43 -5.92 -13.47
N THR A 48 8.44 -6.41 -12.74
CA THR A 48 8.25 -7.54 -11.81
C THR A 48 7.27 -7.15 -10.70
N ILE A 49 6.20 -7.94 -10.51
CA ILE A 49 5.21 -7.75 -9.45
C ILE A 49 5.58 -8.58 -8.22
N TYR A 50 5.50 -7.96 -7.05
CA TYR A 50 5.67 -8.57 -5.74
C TYR A 50 4.39 -8.44 -4.93
N VAL A 51 4.03 -9.51 -4.22
CA VAL A 51 3.00 -9.48 -3.17
C VAL A 51 3.73 -9.64 -1.84
N ILE A 52 3.62 -8.64 -0.98
CA ILE A 52 4.41 -8.54 0.25
C ILE A 52 3.45 -8.33 1.41
N GLU A 53 3.61 -9.11 2.47
CA GLU A 53 3.03 -8.79 3.77
C GLU A 53 4.07 -7.98 4.55
N PRO A 54 3.86 -6.68 4.76
CA PRO A 54 4.86 -5.85 5.40
C PRO A 54 4.92 -6.15 6.91
N ASP A 55 6.14 -6.31 7.43
CA ASP A 55 6.36 -6.35 8.87
C ASP A 55 6.33 -4.92 9.43
N ILE A 56 5.24 -4.58 10.12
CA ILE A 56 5.06 -3.25 10.70
C ILE A 56 5.54 -3.28 12.14
N THR A 57 6.64 -2.59 12.39
CA THR A 57 7.22 -2.41 13.73
C THR A 57 6.15 -2.02 14.75
N ASP A 58 6.12 -2.70 15.88
CA ASP A 58 5.27 -2.32 17.00
C ASP A 58 5.78 -1.00 17.62
N PRO A 59 4.97 0.07 17.65
CA PRO A 59 5.36 1.33 18.29
C PRO A 59 5.79 1.17 19.75
N ALA A 60 5.27 0.17 20.47
CA ALA A 60 5.65 -0.11 21.86
C ALA A 60 7.08 -0.64 22.00
N MET A 61 7.67 -1.14 20.90
CA MET A 61 9.05 -1.62 20.86
C MET A 61 10.06 -0.52 20.49
N LEU A 62 9.57 0.66 20.08
CA LEU A 62 10.41 1.81 19.77
C LEU A 62 10.73 2.59 21.04
N ASP A 63 11.97 3.06 21.17
CA ASP A 63 12.27 4.04 22.19
C ASP A 63 11.57 5.39 21.87
N PRO A 64 11.33 6.26 22.87
CA PRO A 64 10.61 7.52 22.64
C PRO A 64 11.23 8.44 21.58
N SER A 65 12.55 8.38 21.37
CA SER A 65 13.23 9.18 20.35
C SER A 65 13.03 8.61 18.95
N ALA A 66 13.06 7.28 18.81
CA ALA A 66 12.79 6.57 17.56
C ALA A 66 11.32 6.69 17.15
N LEU A 67 10.40 6.60 18.12
CA LEU A 67 8.99 6.88 17.90
C LEU A 67 8.79 8.33 17.47
N HIS A 68 9.39 9.29 18.19
CA HIS A 68 9.29 10.69 17.82
C HIS A 68 9.86 10.96 16.42
N SER A 69 11.00 10.37 16.05
CA SER A 69 11.57 10.50 14.70
C SER A 69 10.69 9.90 13.60
N SER A 70 10.00 8.79 13.90
CA SER A 70 9.06 8.17 12.95
C SER A 70 7.79 9.01 12.76
N LEU A 71 7.42 9.78 13.79
CA LEU A 71 6.24 10.66 13.82
C LEU A 71 6.55 12.14 13.51
N ALA A 72 7.81 12.56 13.49
CA ALA A 72 8.23 13.94 13.29
C ALA A 72 8.39 14.31 11.81
N ASP A 73 8.31 13.34 10.91
CA ASP A 73 8.29 13.59 9.48
C ASP A 73 6.94 14.17 9.07
N ALA A 74 6.82 15.49 9.10
CA ALA A 74 5.58 16.22 8.84
C ALA A 74 4.98 15.96 7.44
N HIS A 75 5.78 15.40 6.51
CA HIS A 75 5.33 15.10 5.15
C HIS A 75 4.96 13.62 4.96
N TYR A 76 5.31 12.73 5.90
CA TYR A 76 5.02 11.28 5.87
C TYR A 76 5.13 10.68 4.46
N THR A 77 6.21 11.02 3.74
CA THR A 77 6.32 10.65 2.32
C THR A 77 6.67 9.20 2.09
N GLU A 78 6.95 8.47 3.17
CA GLU A 78 7.28 7.07 3.17
C GLU A 78 6.09 6.28 3.75
N PRO A 79 5.45 5.39 2.95
CA PRO A 79 4.32 4.60 3.42
C PRO A 79 4.61 3.81 4.71
N SER A 80 5.85 3.37 4.92
CA SER A 80 6.27 2.64 6.13
C SER A 80 6.02 3.43 7.42
N LYS A 81 6.32 4.74 7.45
CA LYS A 81 6.12 5.59 8.64
C LYS A 81 4.65 5.84 8.93
N VAL A 82 3.85 5.98 7.87
CA VAL A 82 2.41 6.22 8.01
C VAL A 82 1.69 5.00 8.60
N LEU A 83 2.13 3.79 8.24
CA LEU A 83 1.60 2.55 8.80
C LEU A 83 1.97 2.40 10.28
N VAL A 84 3.17 2.82 10.69
CA VAL A 84 3.55 2.87 12.12
C VAL A 84 2.66 3.84 12.91
N LEU A 85 2.36 5.02 12.35
CA LEU A 85 1.42 5.96 12.96
C LEU A 85 0.01 5.37 13.06
N ALA A 86 -0.52 4.78 11.98
CA ALA A 86 -1.82 4.12 11.99
C ALA A 86 -1.89 3.00 13.04
N LYS A 87 -0.80 2.23 13.21
CA LYS A 87 -0.68 1.20 14.25
C LYS A 87 -0.70 1.81 15.65
N ALA A 88 0.05 2.89 15.87
CA ALA A 88 0.10 3.59 17.16
C ALA A 88 -1.26 4.18 17.57
N LEU A 89 -2.06 4.60 16.58
CA LEU A 89 -3.42 5.11 16.79
C LEU A 89 -4.47 3.99 16.88
N GLY A 90 -4.10 2.73 16.66
CA GLY A 90 -5.01 1.59 16.70
C GLY A 90 -6.01 1.54 15.54
N VAL A 91 -5.72 2.23 14.43
CA VAL A 91 -6.59 2.27 13.23
C VAL A 91 -6.05 1.42 12.08
N LEU A 92 -4.86 0.86 12.22
CA LEU A 92 -4.29 -0.04 11.21
C LEU A 92 -5.00 -1.40 11.21
N PRO A 93 -5.51 -1.88 10.07
CA PRO A 93 -6.18 -3.17 9.99
C PRO A 93 -5.23 -4.34 10.27
N PRO A 94 -5.75 -5.50 10.73
CA PRO A 94 -4.94 -6.65 11.06
C PRO A 94 -4.28 -7.32 9.84
N LYS A 95 -4.81 -7.10 8.63
CA LYS A 95 -4.29 -7.66 7.37
C LYS A 95 -3.80 -6.55 6.47
N ILE A 96 -2.55 -6.63 6.03
CA ILE A 96 -1.93 -5.61 5.19
C ILE A 96 -1.16 -6.30 4.07
N PHE A 97 -1.36 -5.83 2.86
CA PHE A 97 -0.66 -6.32 1.68
C PHE A 97 -0.08 -5.14 0.89
N LEU A 98 1.13 -5.30 0.38
CA LEU A 98 1.77 -4.41 -0.57
C LEU A 98 1.95 -5.14 -1.91
N ILE A 99 1.32 -4.61 -2.94
CA ILE A 99 1.49 -4.97 -4.34
C ILE A 99 2.55 -4.06 -4.93
N GLY A 100 3.79 -4.52 -4.89
CA GLY A 100 4.95 -3.77 -5.37
C GLY A 100 5.23 -4.04 -6.85
N CYS A 101 5.53 -3.00 -7.63
CA CYS A 101 6.02 -3.15 -9.00
C CYS A 101 7.47 -2.64 -9.12
N GLN A 102 8.37 -3.47 -9.65
CA GLN A 102 9.75 -3.06 -9.93
C GLN A 102 9.78 -1.95 -11.00
N PRO A 103 10.32 -0.76 -10.70
CA PRO A 103 10.44 0.31 -11.69
C PRO A 103 11.53 -0.01 -12.73
N ALA A 104 11.47 0.65 -13.89
CA ALA A 104 12.54 0.64 -14.88
C ALA A 104 13.72 1.57 -14.51
N GLY A 105 13.46 2.59 -13.69
CA GLY A 105 14.39 3.63 -13.31
C GLY A 105 13.63 4.90 -12.91
N TYR A 106 14.36 5.93 -12.45
CA TYR A 106 13.79 7.21 -11.98
C TYR A 106 14.34 8.42 -12.76
N ASP A 107 15.09 8.16 -13.81
CA ASP A 107 16.05 9.11 -14.38
C ASP A 107 15.41 10.03 -15.43
N GLU A 108 14.21 9.68 -15.91
CA GLU A 108 13.44 10.46 -16.86
C GLU A 108 12.26 11.14 -16.15
N LEU A 109 12.26 12.48 -16.15
CA LEU A 109 11.10 13.29 -15.75
C LEU A 109 10.00 13.15 -16.82
N GLY A 110 9.30 12.03 -16.79
CA GLY A 110 8.15 11.72 -17.64
C GLY A 110 6.94 11.35 -16.78
N ALA A 111 5.74 11.78 -17.20
CA ALA A 111 4.49 11.41 -16.54
C ALA A 111 3.99 10.01 -16.96
N GLU A 112 4.69 9.35 -17.88
CA GLU A 112 4.28 8.07 -18.46
C GLU A 112 5.00 6.89 -17.80
N LEU A 113 4.30 5.78 -17.67
CA LEU A 113 4.89 4.51 -17.22
C LEU A 113 5.80 3.96 -18.33
N SER A 114 6.90 3.31 -17.94
CA SER A 114 7.69 2.55 -18.91
C SER A 114 6.83 1.43 -19.53
N PRO A 115 7.15 0.96 -20.75
CA PRO A 115 6.43 -0.14 -21.39
C PRO A 115 6.34 -1.41 -20.53
N GLU A 116 7.39 -1.70 -19.75
CA GLU A 116 7.45 -2.84 -18.84
C GLU A 116 6.47 -2.69 -17.67
N VAL A 117 6.46 -1.51 -17.03
CA VAL A 117 5.55 -1.22 -15.91
C VAL A 117 4.10 -1.15 -16.40
N MET A 118 3.86 -0.52 -17.56
CA MET A 118 2.54 -0.46 -18.19
C MET A 118 1.98 -1.87 -18.45
N SER A 119 2.82 -2.78 -18.93
CA SER A 119 2.46 -4.18 -19.16
C SER A 119 2.16 -4.93 -17.85
N ALA A 120 2.86 -4.56 -16.77
CA ALA A 120 2.71 -5.16 -15.45
C ALA A 120 1.42 -4.73 -14.71
N VAL A 121 0.82 -3.59 -15.07
CA VAL A 121 -0.43 -3.09 -14.44
C VAL A 121 -1.53 -4.17 -14.44
N GLN A 122 -1.72 -4.88 -15.56
CA GLN A 122 -2.74 -5.94 -15.62
C GLN A 122 -2.42 -7.13 -14.72
N ILE A 123 -1.14 -7.38 -14.44
CA ILE A 123 -0.71 -8.42 -13.49
C ILE A 123 -1.04 -7.95 -12.07
N ALA A 124 -0.71 -6.71 -11.71
CA ALA A 124 -1.01 -6.14 -10.40
C ALA A 124 -2.52 -6.14 -10.10
N ILE A 125 -3.35 -5.72 -11.06
CA ILE A 125 -4.82 -5.75 -10.91
C ILE A 125 -5.31 -7.16 -10.59
N ARG A 126 -4.84 -8.19 -11.30
CA ARG A 126 -5.24 -9.58 -11.02
C ARG A 126 -4.83 -10.05 -9.62
N GLN A 127 -3.66 -9.61 -9.13
CA GLN A 127 -3.23 -9.93 -7.75
C GLN A 127 -4.14 -9.26 -6.72
N ILE A 128 -4.50 -7.99 -6.94
CA ILE A 128 -5.42 -7.25 -6.07
C ILE A 128 -6.80 -7.91 -6.06
N GLU A 129 -7.37 -8.22 -7.23
CA GLU A 129 -8.67 -8.91 -7.35
C GLU A 129 -8.66 -10.25 -6.60
N SER A 130 -7.59 -11.04 -6.76
CA SER A 130 -7.45 -12.32 -6.06
C SER A 130 -7.37 -12.16 -4.54
N LEU A 131 -6.70 -11.11 -4.04
CA LEU A 131 -6.62 -10.82 -2.60
C LEU A 131 -7.98 -10.37 -2.06
N VAL A 132 -8.65 -9.46 -2.76
CA VAL A 132 -10.00 -8.98 -2.40
C VAL A 132 -10.96 -10.17 -2.30
N GLU A 133 -11.02 -11.04 -3.30
CA GLU A 133 -11.88 -12.22 -3.26
C GLU A 133 -11.57 -13.14 -2.05
N SER A 134 -10.28 -13.33 -1.74
CA SER A 134 -9.87 -14.13 -0.59
C SER A 134 -10.30 -13.50 0.74
N LEU A 135 -10.16 -12.18 0.86
CA LEU A 135 -10.51 -11.43 2.06
C LEU A 135 -12.02 -11.41 2.29
N CYS A 136 -12.81 -11.13 1.24
CA CYS A 136 -14.27 -11.17 1.32
C CYS A 136 -14.78 -12.55 1.75
N ARG A 137 -14.22 -13.65 1.21
CA ARG A 137 -14.58 -15.01 1.65
C ARG A 137 -14.29 -15.27 3.12
N GLN A 138 -13.19 -14.74 3.64
CA GLN A 138 -12.80 -14.90 5.04
C GLN A 138 -13.69 -14.08 5.99
N ALA A 139 -14.16 -12.90 5.57
CA ALA A 139 -15.04 -12.06 6.37
C ALA A 139 -16.47 -12.64 6.52
N MET A 140 -16.89 -13.54 5.62
CA MET A 140 -18.19 -14.21 5.67
C MET A 140 -18.23 -15.45 6.60
N THR A 141 -17.11 -15.81 7.24
CA THR A 141 -16.98 -16.99 8.10
C THR A 141 -16.85 -16.59 9.55
#